data_AF-A0A4U1FYB1-F1
#
_entry.id   AF-A0A4U1FYB1-F1
#
_cell.length_a   1.000
_cell.length_b   1.000
_cell.length_c   1.000
_cell.angle_alpha   90.00
_cell.angle_beta   90.00
_cell.angle_gamma   90.00
#
_symmetry.space_group_name_H-M   'P 1'
#
loop_
_entity.id
_entity.type
_entity.pdbx_description
1 polymer ?
#
loop_
_entity_poly.entity_id
_entity_poly.type
_entity_poly.pdbx_seq_one_letter_code
_entity_poly.pdbx_strand_id
1 'polypeptide(L)'
;MKRYIMVLLTGLSLLTLSCKKNIPMEDLGIPGGKFNAQLSVALSNKTPVLGEITVVTATTSQRNDKIAKVEFLHTLSERFGVQLSLANVTIKTWDGTSPLMVVRDTMVKDVLWKTVSATDKSLDNYFVTSANNYVIPEPYSLFVRIDGKYEFSGAGLLRQLPDEAFEIIKSQLTFVIGVADYVKLFPAAPDANFVIIGGVKTSVSDVGKIYLRQNLTRELLISNGLKEIKKMGAITATVTVTVTTVDGAQTGVSNSFESTY
;
A
#
# COMPACT_ATOMS: atom_id res chain seq x y z
N MET A 1 -11.45 34.01 -62.96
CA MET A 1 -12.58 33.50 -62.16
C MET A 1 -12.51 32.00 -61.85
N LYS A 2 -12.13 31.11 -62.79
CA LYS A 2 -12.04 29.65 -62.54
C LYS A 2 -11.06 29.20 -61.45
N ARG A 3 -9.98 29.96 -61.19
CA ARG A 3 -8.96 29.60 -60.17
C ARG A 3 -9.38 29.90 -58.72
N TYR A 4 -10.29 30.85 -58.49
CA TYR A 4 -10.75 31.19 -57.15
C TYR A 4 -11.83 30.24 -56.63
N ILE A 5 -12.62 29.65 -57.53
CA ILE A 5 -13.65 28.64 -57.19
C ILE A 5 -12.98 27.35 -56.69
N MET A 6 -11.84 26.97 -57.27
CA MET A 6 -11.13 25.74 -56.89
C MET A 6 -10.47 25.84 -55.51
N VAL A 7 -10.02 27.05 -55.13
CA VAL A 7 -9.46 27.34 -53.79
C VAL A 7 -10.56 27.44 -52.73
N LEU A 8 -11.75 27.95 -53.09
CA LEU A 8 -12.89 28.00 -52.16
C LEU A 8 -13.45 26.60 -51.86
N LEU A 9 -13.50 25.71 -52.86
CA LEU A 9 -13.97 24.33 -52.69
C LEU A 9 -13.02 23.46 -51.85
N THR A 10 -11.70 23.68 -51.96
CA THR A 10 -10.71 22.97 -51.13
C THR A 10 -10.66 23.51 -49.70
N GLY A 11 -10.90 24.81 -49.50
CA GLY A 11 -11.06 25.40 -48.16
C GLY A 11 -12.29 24.89 -47.41
N LEU A 12 -13.38 24.60 -48.12
CA LEU A 12 -14.63 24.12 -47.51
C LEU A 12 -14.57 22.63 -47.08
N SER A 13 -13.77 21.81 -47.78
CA SER A 13 -13.58 20.39 -47.42
C SER A 13 -12.68 20.16 -46.19
N LEU A 14 -11.85 21.15 -45.82
CA LEU A 14 -11.02 21.10 -44.61
C LEU A 14 -11.80 21.43 -43.33
N LEU A 15 -12.97 22.07 -43.45
CA LEU A 15 -13.86 22.41 -42.33
C LEU A 15 -14.92 21.33 -42.02
N THR A 16 -15.10 20.33 -42.90
CA THR A 16 -16.12 19.27 -42.73
C THR A 16 -15.56 17.93 -42.28
N LEU A 17 -14.24 17.79 -42.13
CA LEU A 17 -13.60 16.71 -41.36
C LEU A 17 -13.66 17.00 -39.85
N SER A 18 -14.81 17.50 -39.38
CA SER A 18 -15.16 17.33 -37.97
C SER A 18 -15.42 15.84 -37.80
N CYS A 19 -14.45 15.11 -37.23
CA CYS A 19 -14.67 13.77 -36.70
C CYS A 19 -15.81 13.85 -35.69
N LYS A 20 -17.05 13.63 -36.17
CA LYS A 20 -18.18 13.43 -35.29
C LYS A 20 -17.91 12.13 -34.56
N LYS A 21 -17.95 12.21 -33.22
CA LYS A 21 -18.06 11.05 -32.33
C LYS A 21 -19.11 10.11 -32.94
N ASN A 22 -18.78 8.83 -33.09
CA ASN A 22 -19.74 7.85 -33.56
C ASN A 22 -20.99 7.97 -32.69
N ILE A 23 -22.14 8.08 -33.34
CA ILE A 23 -23.44 8.15 -32.66
C ILE A 23 -23.51 6.90 -31.77
N PRO A 24 -23.78 7.05 -30.46
CA PRO A 24 -23.90 5.90 -29.58
C PRO A 24 -24.96 4.95 -30.15
N MET A 25 -24.74 3.64 -30.01
CA MET A 25 -25.70 2.60 -30.43
C MET A 25 -27.05 2.80 -29.71
N GLU A 26 -27.94 3.58 -30.33
CA GLU A 26 -29.29 3.84 -29.82
C GLU A 26 -30.24 2.66 -30.11
N ASP A 27 -29.96 1.85 -31.13
CA ASP A 27 -30.93 0.92 -31.71
C ASP A 27 -30.87 -0.52 -31.15
N LEU A 28 -30.71 -0.65 -29.83
CA LEU A 28 -30.91 -1.91 -29.10
C LEU A 28 -31.84 -1.71 -27.91
N GLY A 29 -33.12 -1.53 -28.21
CA GLY A 29 -34.24 -1.67 -27.26
C GLY A 29 -34.34 -0.57 -26.20
N ILE A 30 -35.58 -0.25 -25.84
CA ILE A 30 -35.94 0.67 -24.75
C ILE A 30 -35.41 0.07 -23.44
N PRO A 31 -34.51 0.75 -22.72
CA PRO A 31 -33.94 0.17 -21.52
C PRO A 31 -34.55 0.76 -20.25
N GLY A 32 -35.15 -0.12 -19.45
CA GLY A 32 -35.60 0.19 -18.09
C GLY A 32 -34.41 0.26 -17.13
N GLY A 33 -33.98 1.48 -16.79
CA GLY A 33 -33.19 1.74 -15.58
C GLY A 33 -31.67 1.72 -15.73
N LYS A 34 -31.06 2.82 -15.27
CA LYS A 34 -29.64 3.06 -14.93
C LYS A 34 -28.64 1.98 -15.37
N PHE A 35 -28.02 2.18 -16.54
CA PHE A 35 -26.89 1.35 -16.95
C PHE A 35 -25.60 1.75 -16.24
N ASN A 36 -24.93 0.75 -15.68
CA ASN A 36 -23.57 0.88 -15.17
C ASN A 36 -22.59 1.11 -16.32
N ALA A 37 -21.52 1.86 -16.04
CA ALA A 37 -20.39 1.97 -16.97
C ALA A 37 -19.60 0.65 -16.98
N GLN A 38 -19.10 0.25 -18.14
CA GLN A 38 -18.08 -0.79 -18.24
C GLN A 38 -16.75 -0.17 -17.86
N LEU A 39 -16.00 -0.82 -16.97
CA LEU A 39 -14.69 -0.36 -16.51
C LEU A 39 -13.69 -1.52 -16.54
N SER A 40 -12.54 -1.27 -17.16
CA SER A 40 -11.35 -2.12 -17.09
C SER A 40 -10.17 -1.28 -16.63
N VAL A 41 -9.33 -1.82 -15.74
CA VAL A 41 -8.18 -1.11 -15.19
C VAL A 41 -6.93 -1.96 -15.41
N ALA A 42 -5.92 -1.36 -16.05
CA ALA A 42 -4.62 -1.97 -16.27
C ALA A 42 -3.53 -1.19 -15.52
N LEU A 43 -2.53 -1.93 -15.04
CA LEU A 43 -1.32 -1.37 -14.44
C LEU A 43 -0.15 -1.58 -15.38
N SER A 44 0.71 -0.57 -15.54
CA SER A 44 1.94 -0.71 -16.34
C SER A 44 2.95 -1.68 -15.71
N ASN A 45 2.97 -1.76 -14.37
CA ASN A 45 3.79 -2.69 -13.60
C ASN A 45 2.91 -3.29 -12.48
N LYS A 46 2.93 -4.63 -12.35
CA LYS A 46 2.16 -5.35 -11.31
C LYS A 46 3.00 -5.66 -10.06
N THR A 47 4.32 -5.50 -10.16
CA THR A 47 5.27 -5.74 -9.08
C THR A 47 6.22 -4.53 -8.95
N PRO A 48 5.70 -3.31 -8.73
CA PRO A 48 6.55 -2.15 -8.54
C PRO A 48 7.34 -2.27 -7.24
N VAL A 49 8.56 -1.74 -7.24
CA VAL A 49 9.34 -1.54 -6.02
C VAL A 49 8.85 -0.26 -5.31
N LEU A 50 9.01 -0.18 -4.00
CA LEU A 50 8.72 1.06 -3.25
C LEU A 50 9.41 2.28 -3.87
N GLY A 51 8.64 3.34 -4.09
CA GLY A 51 9.08 4.58 -4.73
C GLY A 51 9.01 4.57 -6.26
N GLU A 52 8.71 3.44 -6.89
CA GLU A 52 8.53 3.34 -8.34
C GLU A 52 7.17 3.90 -8.77
N ILE A 53 7.14 4.57 -9.92
CA ILE A 53 5.91 5.10 -10.51
C ILE A 53 5.24 4.01 -11.33
N THR A 54 3.97 3.71 -11.05
CA THR A 54 3.13 2.83 -11.86
C THR A 54 2.06 3.64 -12.57
N VAL A 55 1.83 3.42 -13.86
CA VAL A 55 0.72 4.06 -14.58
C VAL A 55 -0.53 3.20 -14.42
N VAL A 56 -1.61 3.81 -13.94
CA VAL A 56 -2.94 3.21 -13.78
C VAL A 56 -3.79 3.69 -14.95
N THR A 57 -4.12 2.78 -15.87
CA THR A 57 -4.93 3.10 -17.04
C THR A 57 -6.34 2.60 -16.85
N ALA A 58 -7.29 3.53 -16.75
CA ALA A 58 -8.72 3.23 -16.71
C ALA A 58 -9.29 3.30 -18.13
N THR A 59 -9.89 2.20 -18.59
CA THR A 59 -10.63 2.14 -19.85
C THR A 59 -12.11 1.99 -19.52
N THR A 60 -12.91 2.98 -19.90
CA THR A 60 -14.35 3.00 -19.57
C THR A 60 -15.22 3.43 -20.73
N SER A 61 -16.42 2.87 -20.78
CA SER A 61 -17.50 3.31 -21.65
C SER A 61 -18.85 3.08 -21.01
N GLN A 62 -19.84 3.83 -21.47
CA GLN A 62 -21.21 3.73 -20.97
C GLN A 62 -22.17 4.00 -22.13
N ARG A 63 -23.30 3.30 -22.14
CA ARG A 63 -24.33 3.46 -23.17
C ARG A 63 -24.92 4.87 -23.13
N ASN A 64 -24.70 5.64 -24.19
CA ASN A 64 -25.08 7.05 -24.33
C ASN A 64 -24.16 8.03 -23.58
N ASP A 65 -22.93 7.62 -23.25
CA ASP A 65 -21.86 8.54 -22.84
C ASP A 65 -22.15 9.34 -21.55
N LYS A 66 -23.03 8.82 -20.70
CA LYS A 66 -23.45 9.46 -19.45
C LYS A 66 -22.44 9.24 -18.32
N ILE A 67 -21.15 9.42 -18.57
CA ILE A 67 -20.11 9.36 -17.54
C ILE A 67 -20.00 10.74 -16.90
N ALA A 68 -20.14 10.83 -15.58
CA ALA A 68 -19.99 12.09 -14.84
C ALA A 68 -18.54 12.32 -14.39
N LYS A 69 -17.89 11.27 -13.88
CA LYS A 69 -16.50 11.33 -13.41
C LYS A 69 -15.85 9.96 -13.30
N VAL A 70 -14.52 9.96 -13.35
CA VAL A 70 -13.64 8.83 -13.02
C VAL A 70 -12.73 9.26 -11.89
N GLU A 71 -12.73 8.50 -10.80
CA GLU A 71 -12.01 8.78 -9.56
C GLU A 71 -10.98 7.69 -9.31
N PHE A 72 -9.77 8.09 -8.91
CA PHE A 72 -8.68 7.20 -8.56
C PHE A 72 -8.37 7.37 -7.08
N LEU A 73 -8.55 6.28 -6.32
CA LEU A 73 -8.39 6.24 -4.87
C LEU A 73 -7.33 5.21 -4.49
N HIS A 74 -6.51 5.52 -3.48
CA HIS A 74 -5.54 4.57 -2.93
C HIS A 74 -5.75 4.30 -1.44
N THR A 75 -5.45 3.06 -1.08
CA THR A 75 -5.23 2.62 0.29
C THR A 75 -3.81 2.07 0.39
N LEU A 76 -3.05 2.56 1.36
CA LEU A 76 -1.73 2.04 1.72
C LEU A 76 -1.83 1.33 3.05
N SER A 77 -1.48 0.06 3.06
CA SER A 77 -1.45 -0.77 4.26
C SER A 77 -0.12 -1.51 4.35
N GLU A 78 0.27 -1.86 5.55
CA GLU A 78 1.47 -2.67 5.76
C GLU A 78 1.20 -3.83 6.71
N ARG A 79 1.98 -4.89 6.50
CA ARG A 79 2.10 -6.03 7.40
C ARG A 79 3.56 -6.10 7.81
N PHE A 80 3.83 -5.95 9.09
CA PHE A 80 5.20 -5.90 9.58
C PHE A 80 5.41 -6.79 10.81
N GLY A 81 6.61 -7.35 10.88
CA GLY A 81 7.26 -7.73 12.12
C GLY A 81 8.34 -6.72 12.47
N VAL A 82 9.23 -7.09 13.38
CA VAL A 82 10.36 -6.23 13.76
C VAL A 82 11.67 -6.98 13.62
N GLN A 83 12.71 -6.20 13.34
CA GLN A 83 14.08 -6.55 13.67
C GLN A 83 14.46 -5.76 14.92
N LEU A 84 14.79 -6.48 15.98
CA LEU A 84 15.26 -5.90 17.24
C LEU A 84 16.68 -6.37 17.52
N SER A 85 17.57 -5.42 17.74
CA SER A 85 18.97 -5.63 18.05
C SER A 85 19.25 -5.19 19.48
N LEU A 86 19.82 -6.09 20.27
CA LEU A 86 20.52 -5.81 21.52
C LEU A 86 22.00 -5.53 21.19
N ALA A 87 22.88 -5.56 22.20
CA ALA A 87 24.32 -5.38 21.95
C ALA A 87 24.93 -6.59 21.21
N ASN A 88 24.56 -7.82 21.59
CA ASN A 88 25.16 -9.05 21.04
C ASN A 88 24.17 -9.94 20.28
N VAL A 89 22.88 -9.63 20.34
CA VAL A 89 21.81 -10.47 19.80
C VAL A 89 20.92 -9.66 18.86
N THR A 90 20.46 -10.28 17.77
CA THR A 90 19.43 -9.72 16.90
C THR A 90 18.33 -10.74 16.70
N ILE A 91 17.08 -10.33 16.92
CA ILE A 91 15.90 -11.11 16.59
C ILE A 91 15.23 -10.51 15.35
N LYS A 92 14.68 -11.37 14.51
CA LYS A 92 13.82 -11.01 13.38
C LYS A 92 12.53 -11.78 13.50
N THR A 93 11.40 -11.10 13.45
CA THR A 93 10.09 -11.75 13.57
C THR A 93 9.34 -11.83 12.24
N TRP A 94 9.95 -11.36 11.16
CA TRP A 94 9.42 -11.41 9.80
C TRP A 94 10.43 -12.04 8.85
N ASP A 95 9.97 -13.03 8.08
CA ASP A 95 10.75 -13.75 7.06
C ASP A 95 10.01 -13.87 5.71
N GLY A 96 8.90 -13.14 5.54
CA GLY A 96 8.08 -13.11 4.32
C GLY A 96 7.24 -14.36 4.05
N THR A 97 7.66 -15.55 4.51
CA THR A 97 6.99 -16.84 4.24
C THR A 97 6.32 -17.44 5.48
N SER A 98 6.92 -17.32 6.65
CA SER A 98 6.44 -17.88 7.93
C SER A 98 6.68 -16.90 9.08
N PRO A 99 6.08 -15.69 9.04
CA PRO A 99 6.37 -14.66 10.01
C PRO A 99 5.94 -15.07 11.42
N LEU A 100 6.85 -14.93 12.38
CA LEU A 100 6.60 -15.18 13.80
C LEU A 100 5.70 -14.11 14.43
N MET A 101 5.67 -12.92 13.83
CA MET A 101 4.84 -11.79 14.26
C MET A 101 4.34 -11.03 13.04
N VAL A 102 3.03 -10.72 13.04
CA VAL A 102 2.40 -9.90 12.01
C VAL A 102 1.52 -8.85 12.67
N VAL A 103 1.97 -7.60 12.62
CA VAL A 103 1.17 -6.42 12.95
C VAL A 103 0.68 -5.80 11.66
N ARG A 104 -0.59 -5.38 11.64
CA ARG A 104 -1.21 -4.70 10.50
C ARG A 104 -1.37 -3.21 10.81
N ASP A 105 -1.00 -2.37 9.85
CA ASP A 105 -1.24 -0.94 9.91
C ASP A 105 -1.83 -0.45 8.60
N THR A 106 -2.70 0.56 8.68
CA THR A 106 -3.27 1.24 7.51
C THR A 106 -2.77 2.68 7.56
N MET A 107 -1.81 2.99 6.71
CA MET A 107 -1.19 4.32 6.65
C MET A 107 -2.10 5.33 5.96
N VAL A 108 -2.81 4.90 4.91
CA VAL A 108 -3.74 5.72 4.14
C VAL A 108 -4.92 4.87 3.75
N LYS A 109 -6.14 5.41 3.84
CA LYS A 109 -7.36 4.70 3.47
C LYS A 109 -8.22 5.52 2.52
N ASP A 110 -8.49 4.94 1.35
CA ASP A 110 -9.42 5.41 0.32
C ASP A 110 -9.24 6.90 -0.01
N VAL A 111 -7.99 7.34 -0.08
CA VAL A 111 -7.67 8.74 -0.40
C VAL A 111 -7.76 8.94 -1.90
N LEU A 112 -8.55 9.94 -2.30
CA LEU A 112 -8.65 10.38 -3.69
C LEU A 112 -7.37 11.11 -4.08
N TRP A 113 -6.68 10.64 -5.13
CA TRP A 113 -5.51 11.36 -5.66
C TRP A 113 -5.78 12.02 -7.01
N LYS A 114 -6.76 11.51 -7.77
CA LYS A 114 -7.13 12.07 -9.07
C LYS A 114 -8.62 11.93 -9.34
N THR A 115 -9.17 12.95 -9.97
CA THR A 115 -10.50 12.91 -10.58
C THR A 115 -10.43 13.47 -11.98
N VAL A 116 -11.08 12.79 -12.93
CA VAL A 116 -11.35 13.29 -14.28
C VAL A 116 -12.85 13.42 -14.41
N SER A 117 -13.35 14.64 -14.59
CA SER A 117 -14.78 14.92 -14.64
C SER A 117 -15.22 15.26 -16.07
N ALA A 118 -16.47 14.93 -16.40
CA ALA A 118 -17.13 15.48 -17.58
C ALA A 118 -17.37 16.99 -17.45
N THR A 119 -17.36 17.53 -16.23
CA THR A 119 -17.35 18.98 -15.98
C THR A 119 -16.14 19.59 -16.71
N ASP A 120 -16.36 20.70 -17.40
CA ASP A 120 -15.35 21.42 -18.20
C ASP A 120 -14.74 20.61 -19.36
N LYS A 121 -15.42 19.55 -19.82
CA LYS A 121 -14.98 18.69 -20.95
C LYS A 121 -13.61 18.02 -20.72
N SER A 122 -13.14 17.92 -19.47
CA SER A 122 -11.83 17.33 -19.19
C SER A 122 -11.75 15.86 -19.56
N LEU A 123 -12.88 15.14 -19.47
CA LEU A 123 -13.03 13.74 -19.88
C LEU A 123 -12.85 13.55 -21.39
N ASP A 124 -13.24 14.52 -22.21
CA ASP A 124 -13.19 14.42 -23.68
C ASP A 124 -11.75 14.33 -24.20
N ASN A 125 -10.78 14.85 -23.44
CA ASN A 125 -9.35 14.74 -23.75
C ASN A 125 -8.83 13.29 -23.75
N TYR A 126 -9.59 12.38 -23.15
CA TYR A 126 -9.22 10.98 -23.00
C TYR A 126 -10.03 10.04 -23.90
N PHE A 127 -10.90 10.59 -24.76
CA PHE A 127 -11.70 9.77 -25.66
C PHE A 127 -10.89 9.24 -26.85
N VAL A 128 -10.85 7.92 -27.01
CA VAL A 128 -10.14 7.26 -28.11
C VAL A 128 -11.12 6.75 -29.14
N THR A 129 -11.21 7.43 -30.27
CA THR A 129 -12.19 7.16 -31.34
C THR A 129 -12.10 5.73 -31.89
N SER A 130 -10.89 5.18 -32.05
CA SER A 130 -10.68 3.83 -32.60
C SER A 130 -11.19 2.71 -31.67
N ALA A 131 -11.18 2.96 -30.35
CA ALA A 131 -11.65 2.01 -29.35
C ALA A 131 -13.08 2.32 -28.88
N ASN A 132 -13.64 3.48 -29.26
CA ASN A 132 -14.91 4.03 -28.78
C ASN A 132 -15.03 4.02 -27.23
N ASN A 133 -13.92 4.28 -26.55
CA ASN A 133 -13.80 4.24 -25.08
C ASN A 133 -13.01 5.45 -24.59
N TYR A 134 -13.23 5.84 -23.34
CA TYR A 134 -12.32 6.74 -22.63
C TYR A 134 -11.15 5.93 -22.09
N VAL A 135 -9.93 6.36 -22.37
CA VAL A 135 -8.69 5.74 -21.90
C VAL A 135 -7.92 6.78 -21.10
N ILE A 136 -7.89 6.62 -19.78
CA ILE A 136 -7.39 7.59 -18.82
C ILE A 136 -6.15 7.00 -18.13
N PRO A 137 -4.93 7.29 -18.63
CA PRO A 137 -3.69 6.90 -17.97
C PRO A 137 -3.30 7.93 -16.91
N GLU A 138 -3.16 7.50 -15.66
CA GLU A 138 -2.75 8.37 -14.56
C GLU A 138 -1.54 7.78 -13.82
N PRO A 139 -0.47 8.58 -13.59
CA PRO A 139 0.69 8.11 -12.86
C PRO A 139 0.37 7.98 -11.36
N TYR A 140 0.77 6.86 -10.78
CA TYR A 140 0.71 6.59 -9.36
C TYR A 140 2.12 6.55 -8.77
N SER A 141 2.50 7.65 -8.12
CA SER A 141 3.78 7.84 -7.44
C SER A 141 3.68 7.76 -5.91
N LEU A 142 2.50 7.42 -5.39
CA LEU A 142 2.22 7.39 -3.95
C LEU A 142 2.57 6.04 -3.31
N PHE A 143 3.22 5.12 -4.02
CA PHE A 143 3.70 3.85 -3.46
C PHE A 143 5.01 4.04 -2.67
N VAL A 144 4.94 4.83 -1.62
CA VAL A 144 6.08 5.18 -0.77
C VAL A 144 5.81 4.76 0.66
N ARG A 145 6.88 4.47 1.40
CA ARG A 145 6.76 4.22 2.84
C ARG A 145 6.52 5.55 3.55
N ILE A 146 5.43 5.61 4.31
CA ILE A 146 5.10 6.70 5.21
C ILE A 146 4.79 6.10 6.58
N ASP A 147 4.92 6.88 7.65
CA ASP A 147 4.53 6.40 8.98
C ASP A 147 3.00 6.40 9.11
N GLY A 148 2.47 5.32 9.68
CA GLY A 148 1.06 5.18 10.03
C GLY A 148 0.85 5.38 11.53
N LYS A 149 0.15 4.43 12.16
CA LYS A 149 0.01 4.39 13.63
C LYS A 149 1.33 4.09 14.33
N TYR A 150 2.17 3.27 13.72
CA TYR A 150 3.45 2.84 14.30
C TYR A 150 4.62 3.57 13.63
N GLU A 151 5.60 4.02 14.39
CA GLU A 151 6.84 4.61 13.87
C GLU A 151 7.70 3.54 13.19
N PHE A 152 8.41 3.87 12.11
CA PHE A 152 9.26 2.91 11.40
C PHE A 152 10.38 2.31 12.26
N SER A 153 10.99 3.08 13.17
CA SER A 153 12.11 2.64 13.99
C SER A 153 12.23 3.38 15.31
N GLY A 154 13.04 2.84 16.23
CA GLY A 154 13.37 3.48 17.49
C GLY A 154 12.44 3.11 18.65
N ALA A 155 12.65 3.76 19.80
CA ALA A 155 11.94 3.42 21.03
C ALA A 155 10.42 3.65 20.94
N GLY A 156 9.96 4.62 20.13
CA GLY A 156 8.53 4.89 19.91
C GLY A 156 7.80 3.70 19.31
N LEU A 157 8.41 3.02 18.33
CA LEU A 157 7.87 1.76 17.78
C LEU A 157 7.63 0.72 18.86
N LEU A 158 8.62 0.47 19.73
CA LEU A 158 8.50 -0.55 20.78
C LEU A 158 7.39 -0.21 21.81
N ARG A 159 7.18 1.08 22.11
CA ARG A 159 6.09 1.54 22.97
C ARG A 159 4.72 1.38 22.33
N GLN A 160 4.63 1.60 21.02
CA GLN A 160 3.38 1.55 20.27
C GLN A 160 2.94 0.12 19.95
N LEU A 161 3.85 -0.86 19.92
CA LEU A 161 3.54 -2.27 19.62
C LEU A 161 2.42 -2.82 20.53
N PRO A 162 1.48 -3.61 19.99
CA PRO A 162 0.49 -4.35 20.78
C PRO A 162 1.15 -5.27 21.82
N ASP A 163 0.43 -5.61 22.89
CA ASP A 163 0.95 -6.47 23.97
C ASP A 163 1.27 -7.87 23.47
N GLU A 164 0.45 -8.43 22.59
CA GLU A 164 0.68 -9.75 21.98
C GLU A 164 1.98 -9.76 21.17
N ALA A 165 2.26 -8.67 20.43
CA ALA A 165 3.50 -8.50 19.68
C ALA A 165 4.71 -8.41 20.61
N PHE A 166 4.58 -7.72 21.73
CA PHE A 166 5.64 -7.64 22.73
C PHE A 166 5.89 -8.98 23.43
N GLU A 167 4.87 -9.78 23.71
CA GLU A 167 5.04 -11.14 24.25
C GLU A 167 5.78 -12.07 23.28
N ILE A 168 5.56 -11.93 21.96
CA ILE A 168 6.34 -12.65 20.95
C ILE A 168 7.82 -12.23 21.03
N ILE A 169 8.11 -10.93 21.14
CA ILE A 169 9.49 -10.43 21.33
C ILE A 169 10.13 -11.05 22.57
N LYS A 170 9.43 -11.08 23.72
CA LYS A 170 9.95 -11.73 24.94
C LYS A 170 10.25 -13.21 24.69
N SER A 171 9.32 -13.92 24.07
CA SER A 171 9.48 -15.33 23.73
C SER A 171 10.73 -15.56 22.86
N GLN A 172 10.89 -14.80 21.79
CA GLN A 172 12.07 -14.88 20.92
C GLN A 172 13.37 -14.59 21.67
N LEU A 173 13.39 -13.54 22.49
CA LEU A 173 14.56 -13.23 23.33
C LEU A 173 14.93 -14.38 24.27
N THR A 174 13.97 -15.12 24.84
CA THR A 174 14.30 -16.27 25.72
C THR A 174 15.11 -17.37 25.03
N PHE A 175 15.05 -17.49 23.70
CA PHE A 175 15.80 -18.49 22.95
C PHE A 175 17.21 -18.06 22.59
N VAL A 176 17.44 -16.76 22.41
CA VAL A 176 18.69 -16.25 21.83
C VAL A 176 19.51 -15.36 22.77
N ILE A 177 18.95 -14.91 23.89
CA ILE A 177 19.64 -13.97 24.78
C ILE A 177 20.87 -14.60 25.43
N GLY A 178 22.01 -13.91 25.33
CA GLY A 178 23.25 -14.29 26.01
C GLY A 178 23.34 -13.72 27.42
N VAL A 179 24.28 -14.24 28.22
CA VAL A 179 24.53 -13.79 29.60
C VAL A 179 24.80 -12.29 29.67
N ALA A 180 25.61 -11.74 28.76
CA ALA A 180 25.98 -10.33 28.77
C ALA A 180 24.77 -9.39 28.58
N ASP A 181 23.88 -9.70 27.64
CA ASP A 181 22.68 -8.91 27.39
C ASP A 181 21.64 -9.12 28.50
N TYR A 182 21.55 -10.34 29.05
CA TYR A 182 20.67 -10.65 30.18
C TYR A 182 21.04 -9.84 31.43
N VAL A 183 22.33 -9.77 31.77
CA VAL A 183 22.81 -9.00 32.94
C VAL A 183 22.61 -7.50 32.75
N LYS A 184 22.64 -6.98 31.51
CA LYS A 184 22.28 -5.58 31.26
C LYS A 184 20.80 -5.31 31.55
N LEU A 185 19.91 -6.21 31.14
CA LEU A 185 18.49 -6.09 31.44
C LEU A 185 18.21 -6.26 32.93
N PHE A 186 18.88 -7.21 33.59
CA PHE A 186 18.67 -7.53 35.00
C PHE A 186 20.00 -7.59 35.78
N PRO A 187 20.56 -6.43 36.19
CA PRO A 187 21.85 -6.38 36.87
C PRO A 187 21.86 -7.10 38.23
N ALA A 188 20.71 -7.14 38.91
CA ALA A 188 20.52 -7.79 40.20
C ALA A 188 19.99 -9.24 40.09
N ALA A 189 20.10 -9.88 38.91
CA ALA A 189 19.62 -11.24 38.73
C ALA A 189 20.39 -12.25 39.60
N PRO A 190 19.69 -13.13 40.35
CA PRO A 190 20.35 -14.13 41.18
C PRO A 190 21.06 -15.20 40.33
N ASP A 191 22.00 -15.91 40.94
CA ASP A 191 22.80 -16.94 40.24
C ASP A 191 21.96 -18.10 39.69
N ALA A 192 20.78 -18.37 40.28
CA ALA A 192 19.82 -19.33 39.77
C ALA A 192 19.34 -19.04 38.33
N ASN A 193 19.46 -17.80 37.86
CA ASN A 193 19.10 -17.40 36.50
C ASN A 193 20.14 -17.82 35.45
N PHE A 194 21.26 -18.41 35.87
CA PHE A 194 22.38 -18.77 35.00
C PHE A 194 22.75 -20.24 35.15
N VAL A 195 23.28 -20.82 34.08
CA VAL A 195 24.04 -22.08 34.15
C VAL A 195 25.48 -21.73 34.48
N ILE A 196 26.01 -22.33 35.55
CA ILE A 196 27.37 -22.05 36.05
C ILE A 196 28.22 -23.30 35.89
N ILE A 197 29.31 -23.19 35.13
CA ILE A 197 30.30 -24.26 34.92
C ILE A 197 31.66 -23.70 35.30
N GLY A 198 32.36 -24.35 36.23
CA GLY A 198 33.69 -23.89 36.69
C GLY A 198 33.68 -22.49 37.31
N GLY A 199 32.56 -22.06 37.91
CA GLY A 199 32.39 -20.71 38.48
C GLY A 199 32.05 -19.61 37.48
N VAL A 200 31.92 -19.94 36.19
CA VAL A 200 31.61 -18.97 35.12
C VAL A 200 30.17 -19.14 34.64
N LYS A 201 29.47 -18.01 34.46
CA LYS A 201 28.12 -17.97 33.86
C LYS A 201 28.22 -18.25 32.37
N THR A 202 27.85 -19.45 31.94
CA THR A 202 27.99 -19.90 30.54
C THR A 202 26.76 -19.65 29.69
N SER A 203 25.56 -19.71 30.28
CA SER A 203 24.29 -19.44 29.59
C SER A 203 23.19 -19.02 30.57
N VAL A 204 22.06 -18.55 30.04
CA VAL A 204 20.85 -18.27 30.84
C VAL A 204 20.11 -19.58 31.10
N SER A 205 19.82 -19.86 32.38
CA SER A 205 19.08 -21.06 32.80
C SER A 205 17.60 -20.97 32.43
N ASP A 206 16.87 -22.08 32.54
CA ASP A 206 15.42 -22.05 32.29
C ASP A 206 14.67 -21.20 33.33
N VAL A 207 15.15 -21.14 34.57
CA VAL A 207 14.64 -20.21 35.59
C VAL A 207 14.87 -18.76 35.14
N GLY A 208 16.05 -18.46 34.60
CA GLY A 208 16.36 -17.13 34.07
C GLY A 208 15.49 -16.74 32.88
N LYS A 209 15.20 -17.68 31.97
CA LYS A 209 14.30 -17.47 30.82
C LYS A 209 12.86 -17.20 31.26
N ILE A 210 12.36 -17.95 32.25
CA ILE A 210 11.03 -17.71 32.83
C ILE A 210 10.98 -16.31 33.46
N TYR A 211 12.01 -15.96 34.24
CA TYR A 211 12.11 -14.66 34.88
C TYR A 211 12.11 -13.52 33.84
N LEU A 212 12.82 -13.67 32.71
CA LEU A 212 12.79 -12.69 31.62
C LEU A 212 11.38 -12.51 31.06
N ARG A 213 10.68 -13.61 30.75
CA ARG A 213 9.33 -13.53 30.20
C ARG A 213 8.36 -12.80 31.13
N GLN A 214 8.49 -13.04 32.43
CA GLN A 214 7.60 -12.46 33.45
C GLN A 214 7.93 -11.00 33.78
N ASN A 215 9.20 -10.62 33.76
CA ASN A 215 9.65 -9.33 34.32
C ASN A 215 10.18 -8.34 33.28
N LEU A 216 10.39 -8.76 32.03
CA LEU A 216 10.83 -7.84 30.97
C LEU A 216 9.70 -6.86 30.64
N THR A 217 9.92 -5.58 30.90
CA THR A 217 9.03 -4.49 30.48
C THR A 217 9.58 -3.80 29.23
N ARG A 218 8.72 -3.08 28.50
CA ARG A 218 9.15 -2.28 27.35
C ARG A 218 10.20 -1.25 27.76
N GLU A 219 9.96 -0.52 28.86
CA GLU A 219 10.89 0.52 29.32
C GLU A 219 12.23 -0.05 29.80
N LEU A 220 12.24 -1.25 30.39
CA LEU A 220 13.50 -1.92 30.75
C LEU A 220 14.30 -2.29 29.49
N LEU A 221 13.61 -2.82 28.48
CA LEU A 221 14.23 -3.13 27.20
C LEU A 221 14.77 -1.87 26.53
N ILE A 222 14.01 -0.78 26.50
CA ILE A 222 14.42 0.51 25.92
C ILE A 222 15.62 1.10 26.65
N SER A 223 15.60 1.13 27.98
CA SER A 223 16.60 1.84 28.77
C SER A 223 17.94 1.10 28.83
N ASN A 224 17.89 -0.23 28.90
CA ASN A 224 19.08 -1.02 29.26
C ASN A 224 19.54 -2.01 28.18
N GLY A 225 18.66 -2.41 27.27
CA GLY A 225 18.96 -3.48 26.30
C GLY A 225 19.00 -3.02 24.84
N LEU A 226 18.10 -2.12 24.46
CA LEU A 226 17.79 -1.80 23.08
C LEU A 226 18.95 -1.04 22.42
N LYS A 227 19.51 -1.63 21.37
CA LYS A 227 20.44 -0.93 20.47
C LYS A 227 19.69 -0.35 19.26
N GLU A 228 18.84 -1.16 18.64
CA GLU A 228 18.06 -0.76 17.47
C GLU A 228 16.77 -1.57 17.41
N ILE A 229 15.68 -0.96 16.97
CA ILE A 229 14.47 -1.66 16.52
C ILE A 229 13.95 -0.97 15.29
N LYS A 230 13.53 -1.75 14.29
CA LYS A 230 12.89 -1.26 13.07
C LYS A 230 11.84 -2.25 12.57
N LYS A 231 10.85 -1.74 11.84
CA LYS A 231 9.91 -2.57 11.10
C LYS A 231 10.63 -3.35 10.00
N MET A 232 10.18 -4.58 9.78
CA MET A 232 10.50 -5.39 8.61
C MET A 232 9.21 -6.01 8.12
N GLY A 233 8.91 -5.92 6.83
CA GLY A 233 7.56 -6.25 6.40
C GLY A 233 7.30 -6.11 4.92
N ALA A 234 6.03 -5.96 4.60
CA ALA A 234 5.54 -5.71 3.27
C ALA A 234 4.52 -4.56 3.28
N ILE A 235 4.62 -3.66 2.31
CA ILE A 235 3.62 -2.62 2.05
C ILE A 235 2.78 -3.08 0.87
N THR A 236 1.47 -3.00 1.05
CA THR A 236 0.47 -3.24 0.01
C THR A 236 -0.20 -1.92 -0.35
N ALA A 237 -0.17 -1.56 -1.63
CA ALA A 237 -1.01 -0.52 -2.18
C ALA A 237 -2.22 -1.15 -2.86
N THR A 238 -3.41 -0.69 -2.51
CA THR A 238 -4.65 -0.98 -3.23
C THR A 238 -5.06 0.28 -3.98
N VAL A 239 -5.10 0.19 -5.29
CA VAL A 239 -5.58 1.23 -6.20
C VAL A 239 -6.98 0.87 -6.64
N THR A 240 -7.93 1.74 -6.35
CA THR A 240 -9.34 1.60 -6.74
C THR A 240 -9.69 2.71 -7.73
N VAL A 241 -10.18 2.33 -8.90
CA VAL A 241 -10.76 3.27 -9.86
C VAL A 241 -12.26 3.13 -9.82
N THR A 242 -12.97 4.25 -9.67
CA THR A 242 -14.43 4.29 -9.66
C THR A 242 -14.94 5.20 -10.76
N VAL A 243 -15.84 4.70 -11.60
CA VAL A 243 -16.57 5.47 -12.60
C VAL A 243 -17.96 5.75 -12.07
N THR A 244 -18.36 7.01 -12.03
CA THR A 244 -19.71 7.43 -11.66
C THR A 244 -20.43 7.97 -12.91
N THR A 245 -21.64 7.47 -13.17
CA THR A 245 -22.50 7.97 -14.26
C THR A 245 -23.29 9.21 -13.83
N VAL A 246 -23.81 9.98 -14.77
CA VAL A 246 -24.67 11.16 -14.51
C VAL A 246 -25.91 10.78 -13.69
N ASP A 247 -26.42 9.57 -13.87
CA ASP A 247 -27.59 9.04 -13.14
C ASP A 247 -27.23 8.47 -11.74
N GLY A 248 -25.96 8.60 -11.34
CA GLY A 248 -25.43 8.24 -10.01
C GLY A 248 -24.99 6.78 -9.86
N ALA A 249 -24.98 5.99 -10.93
CA ALA A 249 -24.53 4.59 -10.86
C ALA A 249 -23.01 4.52 -10.80
N GLN A 250 -22.46 3.61 -9.98
CA GLN A 250 -21.02 3.48 -9.76
C GLN A 250 -20.50 2.10 -10.15
N THR A 251 -19.39 2.08 -10.88
CA THR A 251 -18.62 0.86 -11.18
C THR A 251 -17.20 1.05 -10.66
N GLY A 252 -16.72 0.15 -9.81
CA GLY A 252 -15.38 0.20 -9.24
C GLY A 252 -14.54 -1.04 -9.57
N VAL A 253 -13.27 -0.85 -9.87
CA VAL A 253 -12.28 -1.93 -10.03
C VAL A 253 -11.07 -1.62 -9.14
N SER A 254 -10.64 -2.62 -8.37
CA SER A 254 -9.46 -2.50 -7.50
C SER A 254 -8.35 -3.44 -7.94
N ASN A 255 -7.12 -2.93 -7.97
CA ASN A 255 -5.92 -3.72 -8.15
C ASN A 255 -4.98 -3.48 -6.97
N SER A 256 -4.30 -4.52 -6.51
CA SER A 256 -3.33 -4.42 -5.43
C SER A 256 -1.96 -4.93 -5.84
N PHE A 257 -0.92 -4.31 -5.32
CA PHE A 257 0.45 -4.76 -5.46
C PHE A 257 1.20 -4.58 -4.13
N GLU A 258 2.23 -5.40 -3.94
CA GLU A 258 2.96 -5.52 -2.68
C GLU A 258 4.48 -5.47 -2.92
N SER A 259 5.20 -4.85 -1.99
CA SER A 259 6.66 -4.82 -1.96
C SER A 259 7.19 -4.99 -0.53
N THR A 260 8.22 -5.82 -0.38
CA THR A 260 8.87 -6.10 0.91
C THR A 260 10.00 -5.12 1.21
N TYR A 261 10.26 -4.86 2.50
CA TYR A 261 11.31 -3.95 2.99
C TYR A 261 11.97 -4.42 4.29
#